data_AF-A0A3Q2TM32-F1
#
_entry.id   AF-A0A3Q2TM32-F1
#
_cell.length_a   1.000
_cell.length_b   1.000
_cell.length_c   1.000
_cell.angle_alpha   90.00
_cell.angle_beta   90.00
_cell.angle_gamma   90.00
#
_symmetry.space_group_name_H-M   'P 1'
#
loop_
_entity.id
_entity.type
_entity.pdbx_description
1 polymer ?
#
loop_
_entity_poly.entity_id
_entity_poly.type
_entity_poly.pdbx_seq_one_letter_code
_entity_poly.pdbx_strand_id
1 'polypeptide(L)'
;MQLLIGCCQATGGGAGSTCLSWIPPENAQSGWQQDERNMFTFKVGKPNIGKQSNVIRWFLQALTLLILLVFILVVFLQLYSDPLKGITKKAPVSSHLATEHQEGPCLMKKVCPANQLGFLVQSGAANVVPPKICVNNKLVLGTVMNNAGDGINIVVVNGKTGETLKTDHFNMYSGKVEPLIEFLKGIETGSVVLMAVFDEGSRNLNDEARKLIADMGSSTIQSLGYRDNWVFVGGKGASEKSSFEQYVKSDESKNKYDNWPEMVEVEGCIPTYVE
;
A
#
# COMPACT_ATOMS: atom_id res chain seq x y z
N MET A 1 -16.88 4.15 29.32
CA MET A 1 -17.86 4.24 30.42
C MET A 1 -19.07 3.41 30.00
N GLN A 2 -19.12 2.16 30.45
CA GLN A 2 -20.14 1.18 30.08
C GLN A 2 -21.43 1.44 30.86
N LEU A 3 -22.54 1.53 30.14
CA LEU A 3 -23.90 1.51 30.67
C LEU A 3 -24.51 0.14 30.33
N LEU A 4 -24.67 -0.71 31.35
CA LEU A 4 -25.52 -1.90 31.31
C LEU A 4 -26.24 -2.04 32.67
N ILE A 5 -27.47 -1.52 32.71
CA ILE A 5 -28.54 -1.84 33.65
C ILE A 5 -29.64 -2.42 32.74
N GLY A 6 -30.37 -3.49 33.01
CA GLY A 6 -30.51 -4.44 34.09
C GLY A 6 -31.70 -5.32 33.67
N CYS A 7 -31.71 -6.61 34.02
CA CYS A 7 -32.88 -7.46 33.80
C CYS A 7 -33.36 -8.02 35.13
N CYS A 8 -34.65 -7.83 35.38
CA CYS A 8 -35.38 -8.12 36.61
C CYS A 8 -35.31 -9.60 37.02
N GLN A 9 -35.07 -9.82 38.31
CA GLN A 9 -35.46 -11.04 39.02
C GLN A 9 -36.97 -11.00 39.31
N ALA A 10 -37.64 -12.13 39.10
CA ALA A 10 -38.97 -12.39 39.62
C ALA A 10 -38.85 -12.96 41.04
N THR A 11 -39.49 -12.32 42.02
CA THR A 11 -39.77 -12.92 43.33
C THR A 11 -41.27 -13.13 43.45
N GLY A 12 -41.66 -14.36 43.82
CA GLY A 12 -43.03 -14.72 44.13
C GLY A 12 -43.30 -14.68 45.63
N GLY A 13 -44.58 -14.50 45.97
CA GLY A 13 -45.19 -14.98 47.21
C GLY A 13 -45.34 -13.96 48.34
N GLY A 14 -46.58 -13.65 48.72
CA GLY A 14 -46.90 -13.05 50.02
C GLY A 14 -48.19 -12.23 50.05
N ALA A 15 -49.27 -12.84 50.56
CA ALA A 15 -50.59 -12.24 50.75
C ALA A 15 -50.63 -11.17 51.86
N GLY A 16 -51.57 -10.22 51.78
CA GLY A 16 -51.91 -9.31 52.88
C GLY A 16 -52.72 -8.10 52.43
N SER A 17 -54.05 -8.19 52.54
CA SER A 17 -55.06 -7.18 52.22
C SER A 17 -55.18 -6.06 53.28
N THR A 18 -55.35 -4.81 52.84
CA THR A 18 -56.26 -3.82 53.46
C THR A 18 -56.71 -2.75 52.44
N CYS A 19 -58.02 -2.63 52.26
CA CYS A 19 -58.68 -1.52 51.58
C CYS A 19 -58.79 -0.33 52.54
N LEU A 20 -58.51 0.88 52.06
CA LEU A 20 -59.09 2.12 52.59
C LEU A 20 -59.55 3.02 51.45
N SER A 21 -60.67 3.65 51.73
CA SER A 21 -61.68 4.18 50.82
C SER A 21 -61.46 5.62 50.35
N TRP A 22 -62.13 5.91 49.24
CA TRP A 22 -62.51 7.20 48.65
C TRP A 22 -63.05 8.27 49.63
N ILE A 23 -62.83 9.56 49.31
CA ILE A 23 -63.83 10.58 48.88
C ILE A 23 -63.11 11.92 48.54
N PRO A 24 -63.54 12.70 47.51
CA PRO A 24 -62.87 13.89 46.95
C PRO A 24 -63.45 15.22 47.49
N PRO A 25 -63.02 16.38 46.94
CA PRO A 25 -64.07 17.22 46.34
C PRO A 25 -63.73 17.81 44.96
N GLU A 26 -64.82 17.95 44.22
CA GLU A 26 -65.04 18.55 42.91
C GLU A 26 -64.95 20.09 42.87
N ASN A 27 -64.99 20.57 41.62
CA ASN A 27 -65.41 21.88 41.10
C ASN A 27 -64.24 22.86 40.88
N ALA A 28 -64.08 23.49 39.71
CA ALA A 28 -65.08 23.89 38.73
C ALA A 28 -64.53 23.92 37.30
N GLN A 29 -65.45 23.71 36.36
CA GLN A 29 -65.27 23.89 34.92
C GLN A 29 -65.06 25.37 34.54
N SER A 30 -64.59 25.50 33.29
CA SER A 30 -64.99 26.52 32.30
C SER A 30 -64.11 27.77 32.15
N GLY A 31 -63.93 28.15 30.88
CA GLY A 31 -63.59 29.51 30.51
C GLY A 31 -62.35 29.63 29.64
N TRP A 32 -62.48 29.31 28.35
CA TRP A 32 -61.66 30.00 27.36
C TRP A 32 -62.08 31.47 27.34
N GLN A 33 -61.18 32.37 27.76
CA GLN A 33 -61.35 33.80 27.53
C GLN A 33 -59.98 34.44 27.28
N GLN A 34 -59.79 34.86 26.03
CA GLN A 34 -58.83 35.88 25.66
C GLN A 34 -59.08 37.14 26.47
N ASP A 35 -58.04 37.68 27.10
CA ASP A 35 -57.98 39.12 27.28
C ASP A 35 -56.54 39.63 27.16
N GLU A 36 -56.43 40.67 26.34
CA GLU A 36 -55.22 41.40 26.04
C GLU A 36 -54.89 42.37 27.18
N ARG A 37 -53.63 42.82 27.19
CA ARG A 37 -53.09 44.00 27.91
C ARG A 37 -52.58 43.74 29.33
N ASN A 38 -51.27 43.53 29.44
CA ASN A 38 -50.43 44.48 30.17
C ASN A 38 -48.99 44.49 29.64
N MET A 39 -48.74 45.62 28.99
CA MET A 39 -47.58 46.07 28.25
C MET A 39 -46.46 46.47 29.22
N PHE A 40 -45.41 45.66 29.33
CA PHE A 40 -44.09 46.15 29.74
C PHE A 40 -43.46 46.84 28.53
N THR A 41 -43.50 48.17 28.51
CA THR A 41 -42.80 48.97 27.49
C THR A 41 -41.28 48.87 27.69
N PHE A 42 -40.62 48.00 26.93
CA PHE A 42 -39.20 48.16 26.64
C PHE A 42 -39.08 49.12 25.44
N LYS A 43 -38.50 50.30 25.65
CA LYS A 43 -38.05 51.16 24.55
C LYS A 43 -36.86 50.46 23.87
N VAL A 44 -37.14 49.74 22.79
CA VAL A 44 -36.11 49.24 21.87
C VAL A 44 -35.70 50.38 20.95
N GLY A 45 -34.46 50.86 21.11
CA GLY A 45 -33.84 51.77 20.16
C GLY A 45 -33.79 51.13 18.78
N LYS A 46 -34.24 51.85 17.77
CA LYS A 46 -34.25 51.42 16.36
C LYS A 46 -32.80 51.38 15.86
N PRO A 47 -32.17 50.21 15.59
CA PRO A 47 -30.87 50.22 14.94
C PRO A 47 -31.06 50.70 13.50
N ASN A 48 -30.18 51.61 13.08
CA ASN A 48 -30.20 52.23 11.77
C ASN A 48 -29.75 51.22 10.69
N ILE A 49 -30.65 50.29 10.34
CA ILE A 49 -30.47 49.25 9.31
C ILE A 49 -30.69 49.90 7.94
N GLY A 50 -29.69 50.61 7.45
CA GLY A 50 -29.71 51.19 6.10
C GLY A 50 -28.35 51.26 5.41
N LYS A 51 -27.23 51.13 6.14
CA LYS A 51 -25.88 51.20 5.56
C LYS A 51 -24.98 49.97 5.81
N GLN A 52 -25.23 49.18 6.86
CA GLN A 52 -24.36 48.02 7.18
C GLN A 52 -24.57 46.78 6.27
N SER A 53 -25.78 46.59 5.71
CA SER A 53 -26.07 45.44 4.84
C SER A 53 -25.29 45.48 3.52
N ASN A 54 -25.15 46.67 2.92
CA ASN A 54 -24.40 46.83 1.68
C ASN A 54 -22.91 46.55 1.89
N VAL A 55 -22.33 47.03 3.01
CA VAL A 55 -20.91 46.82 3.33
C VAL A 55 -20.60 45.33 3.51
N ILE A 56 -21.43 44.59 4.24
CA ILE A 56 -21.28 43.13 4.41
C ILE A 56 -21.41 42.42 3.05
N ARG A 57 -22.33 42.86 2.18
CA ARG A 57 -22.47 42.32 0.83
C ARG A 57 -21.20 42.53 0.00
N TRP A 58 -20.59 43.72 0.04
CA TRP A 58 -19.33 44.01 -0.62
C TRP A 58 -18.17 43.15 -0.08
N PHE A 59 -18.10 42.93 1.23
CA PHE A 59 -17.09 42.07 1.84
C PHE A 59 -17.25 40.60 1.43
N LEU A 60 -18.48 40.07 1.44
CA LEU A 60 -18.76 38.71 0.97
C LEU A 60 -18.42 38.56 -0.52
N GLN A 61 -18.80 39.53 -1.35
CA GLN A 61 -18.47 39.53 -2.78
C GLN A 61 -16.96 39.58 -3.01
N ALA A 62 -16.23 40.45 -2.31
CA ALA A 62 -14.78 40.53 -2.40
C ALA A 62 -14.09 39.23 -1.96
N LEU A 63 -14.57 38.60 -0.88
CA LEU A 63 -14.04 37.33 -0.40
C LEU A 63 -14.25 36.19 -1.40
N THR A 64 -15.44 36.11 -2.02
CA THR A 64 -15.71 35.11 -3.05
C THR A 64 -14.83 35.28 -4.28
N LEU A 65 -14.59 36.53 -4.72
CA LEU A 65 -13.70 36.83 -5.84
C LEU A 65 -12.24 36.49 -5.52
N LEU A 66 -11.79 36.75 -4.29
CA LEU A 66 -10.45 36.39 -3.84
C LEU A 66 -10.23 34.87 -3.89
N ILE A 67 -11.19 34.09 -3.37
CA ILE A 67 -11.10 32.63 -3.37
C ILE A 67 -11.05 32.08 -4.80
N LEU A 68 -11.90 32.60 -5.70
CA LEU A 68 -11.87 32.20 -7.12
C LEU A 68 -10.55 32.55 -7.79
N LEU A 69 -9.98 33.72 -7.50
CA LEU A 69 -8.71 34.16 -8.06
C LEU A 69 -7.54 33.28 -7.58
N VAL A 70 -7.53 32.91 -6.28
CA VAL A 70 -6.55 31.97 -5.73
C VAL A 70 -6.70 30.59 -6.35
N PHE A 71 -7.93 30.09 -6.51
CA PHE A 71 -8.18 28.80 -7.16
C PHE A 71 -7.68 28.78 -8.61
N ILE A 72 -7.98 29.83 -9.39
CA ILE A 72 -7.49 29.98 -10.77
C ILE A 72 -5.95 30.06 -10.79
N LEU A 73 -5.32 30.80 -9.87
CA LEU A 73 -3.87 30.89 -9.75
C LEU A 73 -3.25 29.51 -9.49
N VAL A 74 -3.82 28.73 -8.56
CA VAL A 74 -3.33 27.38 -8.25
C VAL A 74 -3.47 26.46 -9.47
N VAL A 75 -4.62 26.45 -10.14
CA VAL A 75 -4.84 25.65 -11.36
C VAL A 75 -3.90 26.07 -12.49
N PHE A 76 -3.67 27.37 -12.67
CA PHE A 76 -2.72 27.90 -13.65
C PHE A 76 -1.28 27.50 -13.32
N LEU A 77 -0.88 27.54 -12.06
CA LEU A 77 0.44 27.07 -11.61
C LEU A 77 0.60 25.57 -11.86
N GLN A 78 -0.42 24.75 -11.59
CA GLN A 78 -0.40 23.31 -11.89
C GLN A 78 -0.29 23.04 -13.40
N LEU A 79 -1.04 23.79 -14.23
CA LEU A 79 -0.97 23.70 -15.70
C LEU A 79 0.36 24.16 -16.29
N TYR A 80 1.05 25.12 -15.65
CA TYR A 80 2.34 25.62 -16.11
C TYR A 80 3.52 24.79 -15.58
N SER A 81 3.35 24.10 -14.44
CA SER A 81 4.36 23.17 -13.90
C SER A 81 4.46 21.85 -14.66
N ASP A 82 3.58 21.61 -15.64
CA ASP A 82 3.69 20.49 -16.58
C ASP A 82 4.19 20.96 -17.97
N PRO A 83 5.49 21.24 -18.15
CA PRO A 83 6.04 21.30 -19.49
C PRO A 83 6.17 19.87 -20.03
N LEU A 84 5.22 19.50 -20.89
CA LEU A 84 5.38 18.48 -21.93
C LEU A 84 6.82 18.54 -22.50
N LYS A 85 7.70 17.63 -22.08
CA LYS A 85 8.99 17.41 -22.76
C LYS A 85 8.75 16.53 -23.98
N GLY A 86 8.16 17.15 -25.00
CA GLY A 86 8.04 16.62 -26.35
C GLY A 86 8.90 17.41 -27.33
N ILE A 87 9.95 16.74 -27.83
CA ILE A 87 10.44 16.81 -29.22
C ILE A 87 11.46 17.92 -29.59
N THR A 88 12.64 17.41 -29.97
CA THR A 88 13.66 17.88 -30.93
C THR A 88 14.67 18.96 -30.54
N LYS A 89 15.95 18.56 -30.51
CA LYS A 89 16.95 19.00 -31.51
C LYS A 89 17.84 17.82 -31.92
N LYS A 90 17.95 17.58 -33.24
CA LYS A 90 18.96 16.70 -33.86
C LYS A 90 20.29 17.46 -34.01
N ALA A 91 21.37 16.68 -33.95
CA ALA A 91 22.72 16.85 -34.53
C ALA A 91 23.87 17.01 -33.51
N PRO A 92 25.11 16.55 -33.81
CA PRO A 92 25.56 15.53 -34.77
C PRO A 92 26.27 14.34 -34.10
N VAL A 93 26.44 13.26 -34.86
CA VAL A 93 27.20 12.05 -34.49
C VAL A 93 28.67 12.39 -34.23
N SER A 94 29.15 12.07 -33.03
CA SER A 94 30.57 11.81 -32.77
C SER A 94 30.67 10.64 -31.79
N SER A 95 31.29 9.56 -32.25
CA SER A 95 31.54 8.33 -31.52
C SER A 95 32.56 8.55 -30.40
N HIS A 96 32.07 8.81 -29.19
CA HIS A 96 32.82 8.52 -27.99
C HIS A 96 31.91 7.79 -27.01
N LEU A 97 32.43 6.66 -26.51
CA LEU A 97 31.91 5.85 -25.42
C LEU A 97 31.68 6.75 -24.20
N ALA A 98 30.56 7.45 -24.17
CA ALA A 98 30.10 8.18 -23.01
C ALA A 98 29.14 7.25 -22.28
N THR A 99 29.65 6.62 -21.22
CA THR A 99 28.81 6.07 -20.16
C THR A 99 27.98 7.23 -19.64
N GLU A 100 26.76 7.36 -20.15
CA GLU A 100 25.75 8.22 -19.57
C GLU A 100 25.61 7.78 -18.11
N HIS A 101 25.91 8.68 -17.19
CA HIS A 101 25.85 8.41 -15.76
C HIS A 101 24.38 8.19 -15.39
N GLN A 102 23.91 6.95 -15.53
CA GLN A 102 22.53 6.56 -15.23
C GLN A 102 22.36 6.52 -13.71
N GLU A 103 22.08 7.67 -13.12
CA GLU A 103 21.47 7.72 -11.79
C GLU A 103 20.04 7.19 -11.92
N GLY A 104 19.84 5.94 -11.50
CA GLY A 104 18.55 5.24 -11.58
C GLY A 104 18.38 4.25 -10.44
N PRO A 105 17.14 3.78 -10.18
CA PRO A 105 16.80 2.91 -9.05
C PRO A 105 17.49 1.53 -9.06
N CYS A 106 18.14 1.22 -10.19
CA CYS A 106 18.81 -0.03 -10.50
C CYS A 106 20.33 0.13 -10.71
N LEU A 107 20.91 1.25 -10.27
CA LEU A 107 22.35 1.46 -10.34
C LEU A 107 23.06 0.52 -9.36
N MET A 108 23.69 -0.52 -9.90
CA MET A 108 24.52 -1.45 -9.13
C MET A 108 25.84 -0.80 -8.73
N LYS A 109 26.40 -1.20 -7.58
CA LYS A 109 27.71 -0.66 -7.12
C LYS A 109 28.88 -1.11 -8.00
N LYS A 110 28.73 -2.25 -8.67
CA LYS A 110 29.74 -2.84 -9.56
C LYS A 110 29.13 -3.07 -10.94
N VAL A 111 29.88 -2.69 -11.97
CA VAL A 111 29.53 -2.95 -13.36
C VAL A 111 29.89 -4.40 -13.70
N CYS A 112 28.95 -5.14 -14.28
CA CYS A 112 29.21 -6.50 -14.73
C CYS A 112 30.02 -6.53 -16.05
N PRO A 113 30.91 -7.51 -16.24
CA PRO A 113 31.54 -7.79 -17.53
C PRO A 113 30.52 -8.04 -18.65
N ALA A 114 30.93 -7.83 -19.91
CA ALA A 114 30.03 -7.90 -21.08
C ALA A 114 29.34 -9.26 -21.31
N ASN A 115 29.88 -10.36 -20.77
CA ASN A 115 29.33 -11.71 -20.85
C ASN A 115 28.62 -12.16 -19.55
N GLN A 116 28.23 -11.21 -18.72
CA GLN A 116 27.52 -11.48 -17.48
C GLN A 116 26.23 -10.67 -17.40
N LEU A 117 25.19 -11.32 -16.92
CA LEU A 117 23.91 -10.73 -16.58
C LEU A 117 24.02 -10.04 -15.22
N GLY A 118 23.87 -8.72 -15.19
CA GLY A 118 23.79 -7.98 -13.94
C GLY A 118 22.39 -8.02 -13.35
N PHE A 119 22.28 -8.14 -12.03
CA PHE A 119 21.00 -8.10 -11.34
C PHE A 119 21.07 -7.40 -9.99
N LEU A 120 19.92 -6.88 -9.56
CA LEU A 120 19.65 -6.43 -8.19
C LEU A 120 18.26 -6.89 -7.80
N VAL A 121 18.14 -7.54 -6.64
CA VAL A 121 16.88 -8.04 -6.08
C VAL A 121 16.77 -7.56 -4.65
N GLN A 122 15.69 -6.85 -4.35
CA GLN A 122 15.35 -6.34 -3.02
C GLN A 122 13.96 -6.82 -2.62
N SER A 123 13.80 -7.32 -1.39
CA SER A 123 12.51 -7.69 -0.82
C SER A 123 11.64 -6.47 -0.53
N GLY A 124 10.36 -6.68 -0.23
CA GLY A 124 9.49 -5.60 0.21
C GLY A 124 9.76 -5.14 1.65
N ALA A 125 9.34 -3.90 1.96
CA ALA A 125 9.31 -3.39 3.34
C ALA A 125 7.88 -3.53 3.89
N ALA A 126 7.73 -4.45 4.84
CA ALA A 126 6.43 -4.83 5.38
C ALA A 126 5.42 -5.08 4.24
N ASN A 127 4.24 -4.47 4.32
CA ASN A 127 3.18 -4.49 3.31
C ASN A 127 3.01 -3.11 2.61
N VAL A 128 4.01 -2.22 2.69
CA VAL A 128 3.90 -0.83 2.23
C VAL A 128 4.82 -0.51 1.05
N VAL A 129 6.02 -1.10 1.01
CA VAL A 129 6.96 -0.90 -0.09
C VAL A 129 7.13 -2.23 -0.83
N PRO A 130 6.64 -2.33 -2.08
CA PRO A 130 6.84 -3.52 -2.90
C PRO A 130 8.32 -3.81 -3.18
N PRO A 131 8.65 -5.07 -3.50
CA PRO A 131 10.00 -5.47 -3.87
C PRO A 131 10.45 -4.78 -5.17
N LYS A 132 11.76 -4.79 -5.39
CA LYS A 132 12.39 -4.19 -6.56
C LYS A 132 13.34 -5.20 -7.19
N ILE A 133 13.13 -5.51 -8.46
CA ILE A 133 13.99 -6.40 -9.25
C ILE A 133 14.46 -5.66 -10.49
N CYS A 134 15.77 -5.66 -10.66
CA CYS A 134 16.47 -5.06 -11.79
C CYS A 134 17.30 -6.11 -12.51
N VAL A 135 17.30 -6.05 -13.84
CA VAL A 135 18.11 -6.91 -14.73
C VAL A 135 18.84 -5.99 -15.70
N ASN A 136 20.16 -6.10 -15.80
CA ASN A 136 21.03 -5.23 -16.59
C ASN A 136 20.72 -3.73 -16.40
N ASN A 137 20.67 -3.30 -15.14
CA ASN A 137 20.35 -1.92 -14.73
C ASN A 137 18.94 -1.42 -15.13
N LYS A 138 18.08 -2.28 -15.70
CA LYS A 138 16.70 -1.96 -16.04
C LYS A 138 15.75 -2.49 -14.97
N LEU A 139 14.84 -1.64 -14.50
CA LEU A 139 13.75 -2.04 -13.61
C LEU A 139 12.77 -2.93 -14.37
N VAL A 140 12.52 -4.13 -13.86
CA VAL A 140 11.59 -5.10 -14.48
C VAL A 140 10.42 -5.45 -13.57
N LEU A 141 10.61 -5.39 -12.25
CA LEU A 141 9.54 -5.52 -11.26
C LEU A 141 9.71 -4.47 -10.15
N GLY A 142 8.61 -3.82 -9.78
CA GLY A 142 8.55 -2.93 -8.62
C GLY A 142 7.50 -1.84 -8.76
N THR A 143 7.50 -0.90 -7.81
CA THR A 143 6.45 0.13 -7.66
C THR A 143 6.16 0.92 -8.95
N VAL A 144 7.21 1.36 -9.65
CA VAL A 144 7.05 2.15 -10.89
C VAL A 144 6.42 1.33 -12.03
N MET A 145 6.68 0.02 -12.04
CA MET A 145 6.12 -0.90 -13.03
C MET A 145 4.69 -1.33 -12.69
N ASN A 146 4.23 -1.07 -11.45
CA ASN A 146 2.92 -1.46 -10.94
C ASN A 146 2.57 -2.94 -11.19
N ASN A 147 3.57 -3.81 -11.04
CA ASN A 147 3.46 -5.24 -11.36
C ASN A 147 3.93 -6.15 -10.21
N ALA A 148 4.21 -5.58 -9.04
CA ALA A 148 4.52 -6.30 -7.81
C ALA A 148 3.25 -6.48 -6.96
N GLY A 149 3.18 -7.54 -6.18
CA GLY A 149 2.07 -7.81 -5.26
C GLY A 149 2.45 -8.72 -4.11
N ASP A 150 1.54 -8.93 -3.17
CA ASP A 150 1.81 -9.70 -1.95
C ASP A 150 2.27 -11.14 -2.28
N GLY A 151 3.13 -11.69 -1.42
CA GLY A 151 3.67 -13.04 -1.57
C GLY A 151 4.99 -13.08 -2.31
N ILE A 152 5.17 -14.11 -3.16
CA ILE A 152 6.43 -14.34 -3.88
C ILE A 152 6.32 -13.69 -5.26
N ASN A 153 7.19 -12.70 -5.49
CA ASN A 153 7.34 -12.01 -6.77
C ASN A 153 8.46 -12.67 -7.56
N ILE A 154 8.22 -13.01 -8.82
CA ILE A 154 9.14 -13.81 -9.65
C ILE A 154 9.40 -13.13 -10.99
N VAL A 155 10.67 -13.04 -11.37
CA VAL A 155 11.12 -12.63 -12.70
C VAL A 155 11.90 -13.79 -13.32
N VAL A 156 11.51 -14.18 -14.53
CA VAL A 156 12.21 -15.20 -15.33
C VAL A 156 12.94 -14.51 -16.46
N VAL A 157 14.24 -14.81 -16.59
CA VAL A 157 15.13 -14.21 -17.59
C VAL A 157 15.74 -15.33 -18.43
N ASN A 158 15.83 -15.12 -19.73
CA ASN A 158 16.55 -16.01 -20.63
C ASN A 158 18.04 -15.98 -20.26
N GLY A 159 18.59 -17.11 -19.84
CA GLY A 159 19.98 -17.18 -19.36
C GLY A 159 21.04 -17.00 -20.45
N LYS A 160 20.68 -17.07 -21.74
CA LYS A 160 21.58 -16.80 -22.87
C LYS A 160 21.55 -15.32 -23.27
N THR A 161 20.36 -14.75 -23.44
CA THR A 161 20.20 -13.39 -23.97
C THR A 161 20.10 -12.30 -22.90
N GLY A 162 19.79 -12.66 -21.66
CA GLY A 162 19.48 -11.72 -20.59
C GLY A 162 18.11 -11.04 -20.74
N GLU A 163 17.27 -11.49 -21.68
CA GLU A 163 15.94 -10.94 -21.90
C GLU A 163 14.96 -11.41 -20.82
N THR A 164 14.15 -10.48 -20.30
CA THR A 164 13.07 -10.82 -19.35
C THR A 164 11.93 -11.51 -20.09
N LEU A 165 11.66 -12.77 -19.73
CA LEU A 165 10.64 -13.62 -20.35
C LEU A 165 9.28 -13.49 -19.66
N LYS A 166 9.27 -13.52 -18.33
CA LYS A 166 8.06 -13.49 -17.51
C LYS A 166 8.28 -12.67 -16.25
N THR A 167 7.21 -12.05 -15.77
CA THR A 167 7.18 -11.33 -14.49
C THR A 167 5.79 -11.54 -13.89
N ASP A 168 5.73 -12.05 -12.66
CA ASP A 168 4.48 -12.36 -11.98
C ASP A 168 4.64 -12.33 -10.45
N HIS A 169 3.54 -12.42 -9.72
CA HIS A 169 3.52 -12.56 -8.27
C HIS A 169 2.44 -13.53 -7.81
N PHE A 170 2.70 -14.22 -6.70
CA PHE A 170 1.81 -15.23 -6.15
C PHE A 170 1.57 -14.97 -4.67
N ASN A 171 0.34 -14.59 -4.32
CA ASN A 171 -0.07 -14.33 -2.95
C ASN A 171 -0.05 -15.63 -2.12
N MET A 172 0.93 -15.78 -1.24
CA MET A 172 1.10 -16.97 -0.40
C MET A 172 0.39 -16.86 0.95
N TYR A 173 -0.36 -15.79 1.20
CA TYR A 173 -1.15 -15.62 2.43
C TYR A 173 -2.62 -16.02 2.23
N SER A 174 -3.30 -15.41 1.25
CA SER A 174 -4.72 -15.62 0.95
C SER A 174 -4.95 -16.28 -0.41
N GLY A 175 -3.92 -16.35 -1.25
CA GLY A 175 -3.98 -17.00 -2.57
C GLY A 175 -3.77 -18.51 -2.53
N LYS A 176 -4.02 -19.14 -3.67
CA LYS A 176 -3.82 -20.57 -3.90
C LYS A 176 -2.38 -20.86 -4.33
N VAL A 177 -1.84 -22.03 -3.99
CA VAL A 177 -0.46 -22.42 -4.33
C VAL A 177 -0.35 -23.03 -5.73
N GLU A 178 -1.44 -23.54 -6.29
CA GLU A 178 -1.47 -24.23 -7.58
C GLU A 178 -0.99 -23.35 -8.75
N PRO A 179 -1.36 -22.06 -8.87
CA PRO A 179 -0.83 -21.18 -9.92
C PRO A 179 0.68 -20.99 -9.84
N LEU A 180 1.25 -20.92 -8.63
CA LEU A 180 2.70 -20.85 -8.44
C LEU A 180 3.37 -22.13 -8.94
N ILE A 181 2.84 -23.30 -8.57
CA ILE A 181 3.37 -24.59 -9.00
C ILE A 181 3.32 -24.72 -10.53
N GLU A 182 2.20 -24.35 -11.16
CA GLU A 182 2.05 -24.34 -12.61
C GLU A 182 3.08 -23.42 -13.28
N PHE A 183 3.24 -22.20 -12.76
CA PHE A 183 4.24 -21.25 -13.23
C PHE A 183 5.65 -21.83 -13.15
N LEU A 184 6.05 -22.38 -12.00
CA LEU A 184 7.38 -22.93 -11.74
C LEU A 184 7.71 -24.15 -12.62
N LYS A 185 6.71 -24.98 -12.92
CA LYS A 185 6.85 -26.12 -13.84
C LYS A 185 7.01 -25.66 -15.29
N GLY A 186 6.37 -24.56 -15.66
CA GLY A 186 6.44 -23.96 -17.01
C GLY A 186 7.69 -23.10 -17.28
N ILE A 187 8.67 -23.06 -16.36
CA ILE A 187 9.96 -22.38 -16.59
C ILE A 187 10.87 -23.31 -17.40
N GLU A 188 11.39 -22.79 -18.51
CA GLU A 188 12.32 -23.51 -19.38
C GLU A 188 13.71 -23.66 -18.74
N THR A 189 14.32 -24.84 -18.91
CA THR A 189 15.69 -25.11 -18.48
C THR A 189 16.67 -24.11 -19.09
N GLY A 190 17.63 -23.63 -18.29
CA GLY A 190 18.56 -22.56 -18.70
C GLY A 190 18.04 -21.14 -18.45
N SER A 191 16.82 -20.99 -17.92
CA SER A 191 16.34 -19.69 -17.45
C SER A 191 16.95 -19.32 -16.10
N VAL A 192 17.29 -18.04 -15.93
CA VAL A 192 17.61 -17.43 -14.64
C VAL A 192 16.29 -17.02 -13.97
N VAL A 193 16.16 -17.29 -12.68
CA VAL A 193 14.94 -17.01 -11.91
C VAL A 193 15.29 -16.15 -10.70
N LEU A 194 14.69 -14.96 -10.63
CA LEU A 194 14.86 -14.00 -9.54
C LEU A 194 13.56 -13.95 -8.74
N MET A 195 13.66 -14.04 -7.41
CA MET A 195 12.51 -14.05 -6.51
C MET A 195 12.71 -13.09 -5.34
N ALA A 196 11.62 -12.45 -4.94
CA ALA A 196 11.58 -11.58 -3.76
C ALA A 196 10.23 -11.71 -3.03
N VAL A 197 10.26 -11.75 -1.70
CA VAL A 197 9.03 -11.72 -0.88
C VAL A 197 8.53 -10.29 -0.69
N PHE A 198 7.21 -10.11 -0.74
CA PHE A 198 6.50 -8.93 -0.26
C PHE A 198 5.44 -9.33 0.77
N ASP A 199 5.40 -8.64 1.91
CA ASP A 199 4.53 -8.94 3.07
C ASP A 199 4.72 -10.36 3.65
N GLU A 200 4.18 -11.39 3.00
CA GLU A 200 4.13 -12.75 3.52
C GLU A 200 4.20 -13.78 2.38
N GLY A 201 5.31 -14.53 2.33
CA GLY A 201 5.63 -15.46 1.23
C GLY A 201 5.50 -16.95 1.57
N SER A 202 5.07 -17.34 2.76
CA SER A 202 5.28 -18.70 3.29
C SER A 202 4.02 -19.48 3.66
N ARG A 203 2.91 -18.81 4.01
CA ARG A 203 1.78 -19.46 4.70
C ARG A 203 1.14 -20.60 3.89
N ASN A 204 0.97 -20.42 2.58
CA ASN A 204 0.38 -21.40 1.68
C ASN A 204 1.43 -22.17 0.85
N LEU A 205 2.74 -21.97 1.09
CA LEU A 205 3.78 -22.77 0.45
C LEU A 205 3.72 -24.23 0.94
N ASN A 206 3.54 -25.16 0.00
CA ASN A 206 3.59 -26.60 0.25
C ASN A 206 4.94 -27.22 -0.15
N ASP A 207 5.12 -28.49 0.17
CA ASP A 207 6.36 -29.23 -0.09
C ASP A 207 6.72 -29.28 -1.59
N GLU A 208 5.73 -29.34 -2.48
CA GLU A 208 5.97 -29.35 -3.92
C GLU A 208 6.53 -28.01 -4.42
N ALA A 209 5.91 -26.89 -4.04
CA ALA A 209 6.40 -25.57 -4.39
C ALA A 209 7.80 -25.31 -3.81
N ARG A 210 8.02 -25.67 -2.53
CA ARG A 210 9.34 -25.56 -1.87
C ARG A 210 10.38 -26.41 -2.59
N LYS A 211 10.05 -27.63 -2.98
CA LYS A 211 10.94 -28.51 -3.75
C LYS A 211 11.28 -27.91 -5.12
N LEU A 212 10.30 -27.42 -5.87
CA LEU A 212 10.53 -26.80 -7.19
C LEU A 212 11.49 -25.60 -7.10
N ILE A 213 11.38 -24.80 -6.03
CA ILE A 213 12.27 -23.66 -5.80
C ILE A 213 13.65 -24.13 -5.31
N ALA A 214 13.70 -25.15 -4.45
CA ALA A 214 14.96 -25.76 -3.99
C ALA A 214 15.75 -26.38 -5.16
N ASP A 215 15.06 -27.02 -6.11
CA ASP A 215 15.65 -27.59 -7.34
C ASP A 215 16.25 -26.52 -8.27
N MET A 216 15.94 -25.23 -8.06
CA MET A 216 16.59 -24.11 -8.75
C MET A 216 17.82 -23.56 -8.01
N GLY A 217 18.16 -24.14 -6.86
CA GLY A 217 19.35 -23.83 -6.07
C GLY A 217 19.08 -23.14 -4.73
N SER A 218 17.82 -22.94 -4.32
CA SER A 218 17.52 -22.32 -3.02
C SER A 218 17.84 -23.26 -1.86
N SER A 219 18.56 -22.72 -0.87
CA SER A 219 18.85 -23.40 0.40
C SER A 219 17.89 -23.03 1.51
N THR A 220 17.26 -21.85 1.42
CA THR A 220 16.43 -21.28 2.47
C THR A 220 14.94 -21.59 2.30
N ILE A 221 14.46 -21.84 1.07
CA ILE A 221 13.03 -21.98 0.80
C ILE A 221 12.37 -23.13 1.58
N GLN A 222 13.13 -24.16 1.97
CA GLN A 222 12.60 -25.27 2.78
C GLN A 222 12.20 -24.82 4.20
N SER A 223 12.87 -23.80 4.74
CA SER A 223 12.64 -23.28 6.09
C SER A 223 12.04 -21.88 6.11
N LEU A 224 11.68 -21.30 4.96
CA LEU A 224 11.09 -19.96 4.89
C LEU A 224 9.80 -19.90 5.71
N GLY A 225 9.77 -19.01 6.69
CA GLY A 225 8.71 -18.84 7.67
C GLY A 225 7.87 -17.57 7.48
N TYR A 226 6.90 -17.41 8.37
CA TYR A 226 5.89 -16.35 8.32
C TYR A 226 6.53 -14.96 8.36
N ARG A 227 6.28 -14.17 7.31
CA ARG A 227 6.84 -12.81 7.10
C ARG A 227 8.36 -12.71 7.08
N ASP A 228 9.06 -13.83 6.90
CA ASP A 228 10.49 -13.78 6.62
C ASP A 228 10.70 -13.00 5.32
N ASN A 229 11.62 -12.04 5.34
CA ASN A 229 12.06 -11.39 4.11
C ASN A 229 13.08 -12.29 3.43
N TRP A 230 12.92 -12.50 2.14
CA TRP A 230 13.78 -13.39 1.36
C TRP A 230 13.93 -12.88 -0.06
N VAL A 231 15.16 -12.98 -0.56
CA VAL A 231 15.53 -12.76 -1.96
C VAL A 231 16.38 -13.92 -2.43
N PHE A 232 16.18 -14.31 -3.68
CA PHE A 232 16.86 -15.44 -4.28
C PHE A 232 17.05 -15.22 -5.76
N VAL A 233 18.20 -15.65 -6.26
CA VAL A 233 18.49 -15.72 -7.67
C VAL A 233 19.09 -17.08 -7.99
N GLY A 234 18.43 -17.86 -8.82
CA GLY A 234 18.83 -19.22 -9.19
C GLY A 234 18.64 -19.50 -10.67
N GLY A 235 18.75 -20.78 -11.03
CA GLY A 235 18.63 -21.22 -12.42
C GLY A 235 17.82 -22.50 -12.56
N LYS A 236 16.96 -22.55 -13.57
CA LYS A 236 16.23 -23.78 -13.90
C LYS A 236 17.20 -24.81 -14.48
N GLY A 237 17.37 -25.93 -13.78
CA GLY A 237 18.35 -26.96 -14.13
C GLY A 237 19.76 -26.70 -13.61
N ALA A 238 19.93 -25.78 -12.66
CA ALA A 238 21.20 -25.62 -11.94
C ALA A 238 21.53 -26.88 -11.13
N SER A 239 22.79 -27.33 -11.19
CA SER A 239 23.28 -28.50 -10.43
C SER A 239 23.77 -28.14 -9.03
N GLU A 240 23.98 -26.85 -8.76
CA GLU A 240 24.56 -26.35 -7.53
C GLU A 240 23.61 -25.40 -6.80
N LYS A 241 23.84 -25.26 -5.49
CA LYS A 241 23.14 -24.25 -4.68
C LYS A 241 23.55 -22.85 -5.14
N SER A 242 22.59 -21.93 -5.11
CA SER A 242 22.88 -20.54 -5.45
C SER A 242 23.67 -19.86 -4.33
N SER A 243 24.65 -19.04 -4.72
CA SER A 243 25.33 -18.09 -3.83
C SER A 243 24.57 -16.76 -3.68
N PHE A 244 23.52 -16.56 -4.46
CA PHE A 244 22.74 -15.32 -4.52
C PHE A 244 21.41 -15.49 -3.79
N GLU A 245 21.49 -15.72 -2.49
CA GLU A 245 20.34 -15.90 -1.61
C GLU A 245 20.58 -15.17 -0.29
N GLN A 246 19.59 -14.39 0.15
CA GLN A 246 19.61 -13.76 1.48
C GLN A 246 18.21 -13.79 2.09
N TYR A 247 18.16 -13.88 3.41
CA TYR A 247 16.91 -13.80 4.15
C TYR A 247 17.12 -13.18 5.53
N VAL A 248 16.06 -12.58 6.06
CA VAL A 248 15.98 -12.15 7.46
C VAL A 248 14.71 -12.74 8.04
N LYS A 249 14.88 -13.52 9.11
CA LYS A 249 13.79 -14.15 9.83
C LYS A 249 12.95 -13.10 10.58
N SER A 250 11.63 -13.23 10.52
CA SER A 250 10.73 -12.44 11.36
C SER A 250 10.84 -12.87 12.83
N ASP A 251 11.10 -11.91 13.70
CA ASP A 251 11.18 -12.08 15.14
C ASP A 251 10.63 -10.81 15.80
N GLU A 252 9.51 -10.92 16.52
CA GLU A 252 8.82 -9.78 17.15
C GLU A 252 9.76 -8.90 17.98
N SER A 253 10.80 -9.49 18.58
CA SER A 253 11.77 -8.76 19.42
C SER A 253 12.87 -8.03 18.64
N LYS A 254 13.08 -8.37 17.36
CA LYS A 254 14.16 -7.83 16.50
C LYS A 254 13.67 -7.15 15.24
N ASN A 255 12.38 -7.26 14.95
CA ASN A 255 11.77 -6.72 13.75
C ASN A 255 11.97 -5.20 13.68
N LYS A 256 12.39 -4.73 12.50
CA LYS A 256 12.61 -3.30 12.22
C LYS A 256 11.30 -2.54 12.07
N TYR A 257 10.28 -3.21 11.55
CA TYR A 257 8.93 -2.69 11.40
C TYR A 257 7.98 -3.46 12.33
N ASP A 258 6.79 -2.92 12.56
CA ASP A 258 5.79 -3.54 13.44
C ASP A 258 5.34 -4.91 12.93
N ASN A 259 5.95 -6.00 13.41
CA ASN A 259 5.74 -7.39 12.97
C ASN A 259 6.32 -7.77 11.59
N TRP A 260 7.25 -6.98 11.03
CA TRP A 260 8.02 -7.37 9.85
C TRP A 260 9.53 -7.11 10.03
N PRO A 261 10.39 -8.02 9.53
CA PRO A 261 11.83 -7.85 9.54
C PRO A 261 12.27 -6.74 8.58
N GLU A 262 13.55 -6.38 8.63
CA GLU A 262 14.10 -5.44 7.64
C GLU A 262 14.18 -6.05 6.24
N MET A 263 14.23 -5.18 5.22
CA MET A 263 14.41 -5.60 3.83
C MET A 263 15.79 -6.22 3.63
N VAL A 264 15.86 -7.18 2.71
CA VAL A 264 17.12 -7.77 2.25
C VAL A 264 17.35 -7.46 0.77
N GLU A 265 18.62 -7.37 0.39
CA GLU A 265 19.03 -7.07 -0.98
C GLU A 265 20.24 -7.91 -1.38
N VAL A 266 20.21 -8.44 -2.61
CA VAL A 266 21.35 -9.05 -3.28
C VAL A 266 21.53 -8.36 -4.62
N GLU A 267 22.77 -7.97 -4.92
CA GLU A 267 23.20 -7.57 -6.26
C GLU A 267 24.36 -8.47 -6.71
N GLY A 268 24.48 -8.72 -8.01
CA GLY A 268 25.52 -9.59 -8.52
C GLY A 268 25.54 -9.72 -10.04
N CYS A 269 26.48 -10.52 -10.52
CA CYS A 269 26.66 -10.82 -11.93
C CYS A 269 26.64 -12.34 -12.13
N ILE A 270 25.81 -12.82 -13.07
CA ILE A 270 25.69 -14.25 -13.41
C ILE A 270 26.29 -14.46 -14.79
N PRO A 271 27.16 -15.48 -15.00
CA PRO A 271 27.60 -15.84 -16.33
C PRO A 271 26.41 -16.13 -17.24
N THR A 272 26.38 -15.57 -18.44
CA THR A 272 25.41 -16.00 -19.46
C THR A 272 25.71 -17.44 -19.84
N TYR A 273 24.70 -18.29 -19.97
CA TYR A 273 24.89 -19.68 -20.39
C TYR A 273 25.52 -19.72 -21.77
N VAL A 274 26.76 -20.19 -21.84
CA VAL A 274 27.47 -20.50 -23.08
C VAL A 274 27.33 -22.00 -23.27
N GLU A 275 26.87 -22.40 -24.45
CA GLU A 275 26.68 -23.81 -24.82
C GLU A 275 27.99 -24.61 -24.83
#